data_AF-A0A963MSH6-F1
#
_entry.id   AF-A0A963MSH6-F1
#
_cell.length_a   1.000
_cell.length_b   1.000
_cell.length_c   1.000
_cell.angle_alpha   90.00
_cell.angle_beta   90.00
_cell.angle_gamma   90.00
#
_symmetry.space_group_name_H-M   'P 1'
#
loop_
_entity.id
_entity.type
_entity.pdbx_description
1 polymer ?
#
loop_
_entity_poly.entity_id
_entity_poly.type
_entity_poly.pdbx_seq_one_letter_code
_entity_poly.pdbx_strand_id
1 'polypeptide(L)'
;MTSEIRQKGAEKTARNPVKINPQTREELLRKPEWIRVRSSNSQKFAEVKRILREQKLHTVCEEASCPNIGECFGKGTATFMILGDLCTRRCPFCDVAHGRPKPPDPEEPLHLAQSIAAMRLNYVVITSVDRDDLRDGGAQHFADCISEIRRHAPQTKIEILVPDFRGRLEVALEKLAVCPPDVLNHNLETVPRLYKQCRPGADYMHSLQLLKDFKGR
;
A
#
# COMPACT_ATOMS: atom_id res chain seq x y z
N MET A 1 -9.60 -4.32 -27.22
CA MET A 1 -8.45 -3.57 -26.66
C MET A 1 -8.98 -2.36 -25.89
N THR A 2 -9.49 -2.57 -24.67
CA THR A 2 -9.80 -1.45 -23.77
C THR A 2 -8.50 -1.07 -23.08
N SER A 3 -7.91 0.07 -23.43
CA SER A 3 -6.78 0.59 -22.67
C SER A 3 -7.22 0.76 -21.21
N GLU A 4 -6.48 0.16 -20.30
CA GLU A 4 -6.74 0.29 -18.86
C GLU A 4 -6.48 1.76 -18.50
N ILE A 5 -7.55 2.48 -18.18
CA ILE A 5 -7.48 3.91 -17.86
C ILE A 5 -6.74 4.05 -16.52
N ARG A 6 -5.43 4.36 -16.60
CA ARG A 6 -4.54 4.65 -15.48
C ARG A 6 -4.45 6.16 -15.29
N GLN A 7 -5.09 6.68 -14.25
CA GLN A 7 -5.13 8.12 -13.95
C GLN A 7 -4.16 8.44 -12.81
N LYS A 8 -3.25 9.40 -13.02
CA LYS A 8 -2.35 9.95 -11.99
C LYS A 8 -2.52 11.48 -11.89
N GLY A 9 -2.04 12.08 -10.80
CA GLY A 9 -2.02 13.53 -10.60
C GLY A 9 -3.39 14.21 -10.80
N ALA A 10 -3.44 15.20 -11.69
CA ALA A 10 -4.64 15.99 -11.97
C ALA A 10 -5.79 15.12 -12.53
N GLU A 11 -5.51 14.14 -13.40
CA GLU A 11 -6.54 13.26 -13.96
C GLU A 11 -7.19 12.38 -12.88
N LYS A 12 -6.39 11.92 -11.90
CA LYS A 12 -6.87 11.14 -10.76
C LYS A 12 -7.85 11.95 -9.91
N THR A 13 -7.54 13.22 -9.68
CA THR A 13 -8.27 14.08 -8.73
C THR A 13 -9.38 14.91 -9.36
N ALA A 14 -9.44 14.99 -10.70
CA ALA A 14 -10.44 15.80 -11.42
C ALA A 14 -11.91 15.52 -11.03
N ARG A 15 -12.20 14.25 -10.69
CA ARG A 15 -13.55 13.78 -10.31
C ARG A 15 -13.80 13.75 -8.80
N ASN A 16 -12.88 14.27 -7.99
CA ASN A 16 -13.08 14.33 -6.55
C ASN A 16 -14.17 15.35 -6.19
N PRO A 17 -14.94 15.09 -5.12
CA PRO A 17 -15.97 16.01 -4.65
C PRO A 17 -15.36 17.31 -4.10
N VAL A 18 -14.20 17.20 -3.44
CA VAL A 18 -13.40 18.36 -3.01
C VAL A 18 -12.46 18.74 -4.15
N LYS A 19 -12.61 19.97 -4.65
CA LYS A 19 -11.74 20.51 -5.70
C LYS A 19 -10.39 20.90 -5.14
N ILE A 20 -9.35 20.51 -5.86
CA ILE A 20 -7.96 20.77 -5.51
C ILE A 20 -7.41 21.59 -6.64
N ASN A 21 -7.08 22.84 -6.34
CA ASN A 21 -6.53 23.74 -7.33
C ASN A 21 -5.10 23.30 -7.63
N PRO A 22 -4.76 22.98 -8.89
CA PRO A 22 -3.39 22.67 -9.25
C PRO A 22 -2.52 23.90 -9.00
N GLN A 23 -1.41 23.71 -8.30
CA GLN A 23 -0.43 24.76 -8.07
C GLN A 23 0.47 24.91 -9.30
N THR A 24 0.74 26.14 -9.69
CA THR A 24 1.74 26.51 -10.70
C THR A 24 3.16 26.20 -10.19
N ARG A 25 4.15 26.16 -11.09
CA ARG A 25 5.55 25.89 -10.70
C ARG A 25 6.10 27.00 -9.80
N GLU A 26 5.61 28.22 -9.99
CA GLU A 26 5.94 29.42 -9.22
C GLU A 26 5.37 29.35 -7.80
N GLU A 27 4.20 28.71 -7.62
CA GLU A 27 3.56 28.50 -6.31
C GLU A 27 4.13 27.28 -5.55
N LEU A 28 4.84 26.37 -6.23
CA LEU A 28 5.46 25.22 -5.59
C LEU A 28 6.64 25.66 -4.71
N LEU A 29 6.49 25.42 -3.42
CA LEU A 29 7.55 25.67 -2.45
C LEU A 29 8.76 24.76 -2.71
N ARG A 30 9.96 25.34 -2.65
CA ARG A 30 11.20 24.54 -2.69
C ARG A 30 11.26 23.64 -1.46
N LYS A 31 11.65 22.38 -1.68
CA LYS A 31 11.93 21.44 -0.59
C LYS A 31 13.05 22.02 0.29
N PRO A 32 12.84 22.15 1.61
CA PRO A 32 13.86 22.64 2.53
C PRO A 32 15.07 21.69 2.55
N GLU A 33 16.21 22.15 3.05
CA GLU A 33 17.45 21.37 2.97
C GLU A 33 17.39 20.08 3.79
N TRP A 34 16.75 20.11 4.96
CA TRP A 34 16.70 18.99 5.91
C TRP A 34 15.90 17.77 5.41
N ILE A 35 15.05 17.90 4.39
CA ILE A 35 14.27 16.78 3.83
C ILE A 35 14.96 16.10 2.65
N ARG A 36 16.12 16.61 2.20
CA ARG A 36 16.82 16.07 1.05
C ARG A 36 17.69 14.88 1.46
N VAL A 37 17.41 13.72 0.90
CA VAL A 37 18.28 12.54 0.99
C VAL A 37 19.31 12.52 -0.13
N ARG A 38 20.47 11.93 0.16
CA ARG A 38 21.48 11.62 -0.86
C ARG A 38 21.02 10.38 -1.62
N SER A 39 21.07 10.42 -2.95
CA SER A 39 20.73 9.26 -3.77
C SER A 39 21.65 8.08 -3.43
N SER A 40 21.08 7.03 -2.85
CA SER A 40 21.80 5.79 -2.57
C SER A 40 21.86 4.95 -3.85
N ASN A 41 22.84 5.22 -4.72
CA ASN A 41 23.22 4.33 -5.83
C ASN A 41 23.92 3.06 -5.29
N SER A 42 23.25 2.32 -4.41
CA SER A 42 23.80 1.07 -3.87
C SER A 42 23.50 -0.07 -4.85
N GLN A 43 24.48 -0.90 -5.15
CA GLN A 43 24.35 -2.12 -5.96
C GLN A 43 23.21 -3.04 -5.46
N LYS A 44 22.96 -3.05 -4.14
CA LYS A 44 21.82 -3.73 -3.49
C LYS A 44 20.45 -3.29 -4.03
N PHE A 45 20.29 -2.01 -4.36
CA PHE A 45 19.03 -1.49 -4.90
C PHE A 45 18.73 -2.07 -6.30
N ALA A 46 19.76 -2.20 -7.15
CA ALA A 46 19.60 -2.78 -8.49
C ALA A 46 19.22 -4.26 -8.43
N GLU A 47 19.82 -5.01 -7.49
CA GLU A 47 19.50 -6.42 -7.24
C GLU A 47 18.06 -6.61 -6.78
N VAL A 48 17.62 -5.81 -5.80
CA VAL A 48 16.23 -5.80 -5.33
C VAL A 48 15.26 -5.51 -6.48
N LYS A 49 15.55 -4.49 -7.28
CA LYS A 49 14.71 -4.12 -8.43
C LYS A 49 14.58 -5.25 -9.46
N ARG A 50 15.64 -6.02 -9.66
CA ARG A 50 15.61 -7.21 -10.53
C ARG A 50 14.68 -8.28 -9.96
N ILE A 51 14.82 -8.61 -8.67
CA ILE A 51 13.97 -9.61 -8.00
C ILE A 51 12.48 -9.23 -8.08
N LEU A 52 12.15 -7.97 -7.78
CA LEU A 52 10.76 -7.48 -7.84
C LEU A 52 10.14 -7.67 -9.23
N ARG A 53 10.91 -7.39 -10.29
CA ARG A 53 10.46 -7.56 -11.68
C ARG A 53 10.31 -9.02 -12.09
N GLU A 54 11.26 -9.87 -11.72
CA GLU A 54 11.22 -11.31 -12.01
C GLU A 54 9.99 -11.97 -11.38
N GLN A 55 9.61 -11.52 -10.20
CA GLN A 55 8.50 -12.07 -9.41
C GLN A 55 7.16 -11.36 -9.67
N LYS A 56 7.13 -10.40 -10.62
CA LYS A 56 5.93 -9.62 -10.98
C LYS A 56 5.26 -8.93 -9.78
N LEU A 57 6.05 -8.52 -8.79
CA LEU A 57 5.55 -7.86 -7.60
C LEU A 57 5.58 -6.34 -7.73
N HIS A 58 4.65 -5.68 -7.07
CA HIS A 58 4.66 -4.23 -6.92
C HIS A 58 5.17 -3.85 -5.53
N THR A 59 5.88 -2.71 -5.44
CA THR A 59 6.27 -2.13 -4.15
C THR A 59 5.81 -0.68 -4.08
N VAL A 60 5.32 -0.27 -2.90
CA VAL A 60 5.08 1.16 -2.64
C VAL A 60 6.37 1.94 -2.73
N CYS A 61 7.50 1.31 -2.38
CA CYS A 61 8.79 1.95 -2.42
C CYS A 61 9.15 2.45 -3.85
N GLU A 62 8.78 1.70 -4.90
CA GLU A 62 8.93 2.15 -6.29
C GLU A 62 7.77 3.04 -6.76
N GLU A 63 6.52 2.64 -6.52
CA GLU A 63 5.34 3.37 -7.03
C GLU A 63 5.16 4.76 -6.42
N ALA A 64 5.62 4.95 -5.17
CA ALA A 64 5.58 6.24 -4.47
C ALA A 64 6.93 6.98 -4.49
N SER A 65 7.89 6.55 -5.31
CA SER A 65 9.21 7.19 -5.44
C SER A 65 9.91 7.43 -4.09
N CYS A 66 9.93 6.39 -3.24
CA CYS A 66 10.33 6.54 -1.85
C CYS A 66 11.82 6.94 -1.72
N PRO A 67 12.14 8.07 -1.06
CA PRO A 67 13.51 8.51 -0.86
C PRO A 67 14.34 7.54 0.02
N ASN A 68 13.67 6.71 0.82
CA ASN A 68 14.31 5.88 1.84
C ASN A 68 14.58 4.44 1.35
N ILE A 69 14.27 4.13 0.09
CA ILE A 69 14.29 2.76 -0.43
C ILE A 69 15.64 2.05 -0.19
N GLY A 70 16.78 2.72 -0.45
CA GLY A 70 18.10 2.11 -0.25
C GLY A 70 18.44 1.83 1.23
N GLU A 71 18.00 2.69 2.14
CA GLU A 71 18.20 2.50 3.58
C GLU A 71 17.35 1.33 4.10
N CYS A 72 16.06 1.30 3.74
CA CYS A 72 15.12 0.26 4.13
C CYS A 72 15.63 -1.12 3.69
N PHE A 73 15.95 -1.29 2.41
CA PHE A 73 16.47 -2.56 1.90
C PHE A 73 17.82 -2.92 2.53
N GLY A 74 18.68 -1.93 2.81
CA GLY A 74 19.95 -2.14 3.51
C GLY A 74 19.79 -2.74 4.92
N LYS A 75 18.66 -2.49 5.58
CA LYS A 75 18.29 -3.01 6.91
C LYS A 75 17.46 -4.30 6.86
N GLY A 76 17.25 -4.86 5.67
CA GLY A 76 16.45 -6.08 5.49
C GLY A 76 14.95 -5.85 5.70
N THR A 77 14.44 -4.69 5.28
CA THR A 77 13.01 -4.38 5.27
C THR A 77 12.53 -3.87 3.92
N ALA A 78 11.28 -4.20 3.56
CA ALA A 78 10.63 -3.76 2.33
C ALA A 78 9.13 -3.62 2.52
N THR A 79 8.50 -2.79 1.68
CA THR A 79 7.04 -2.63 1.64
C THR A 79 6.50 -3.10 0.28
N PHE A 80 5.72 -4.17 0.29
CA PHE A 80 5.09 -4.73 -0.91
C PHE A 80 3.66 -4.21 -1.03
N MET A 81 3.27 -3.95 -2.28
CA MET A 81 1.90 -3.57 -2.62
C MET A 81 1.25 -4.75 -3.34
N ILE A 82 0.29 -5.40 -2.67
CA ILE A 82 -0.51 -6.49 -3.23
C ILE A 82 -1.77 -5.93 -3.89
N LEU A 83 -2.50 -6.80 -4.61
CA LEU A 83 -3.75 -6.50 -5.31
C LEU A 83 -3.59 -5.51 -6.48
N GLY A 84 -2.38 -5.45 -7.04
CA GLY A 84 -2.01 -4.62 -8.19
C GLY A 84 -1.72 -3.15 -7.83
N ASP A 85 -1.67 -2.31 -8.88
CA ASP A 85 -1.21 -0.92 -8.79
C ASP A 85 -2.27 0.12 -9.22
N LEU A 86 -3.51 -0.33 -9.41
CA LEU A 86 -4.67 0.51 -9.70
C LEU A 86 -5.60 0.53 -8.50
N CYS A 87 -5.84 1.72 -7.96
CA CYS A 87 -6.72 1.92 -6.83
C CYS A 87 -8.13 2.33 -7.28
N THR A 88 -9.15 1.77 -6.64
CA THR A 88 -10.55 2.16 -6.88
C THR A 88 -10.86 3.57 -6.34
N ARG A 89 -9.97 4.14 -5.51
CA ARG A 89 -10.13 5.45 -4.88
C ARG A 89 -9.14 6.50 -5.40
N ARG A 90 -9.37 7.74 -4.99
CA ARG A 90 -8.74 8.94 -5.57
C ARG A 90 -8.17 9.89 -4.50
N CYS A 91 -7.52 9.35 -3.47
CA CYS A 91 -6.84 10.14 -2.45
C CYS A 91 -5.82 11.10 -3.11
N PRO A 92 -5.93 12.43 -2.92
CA PRO A 92 -5.12 13.40 -3.66
C PRO A 92 -3.63 13.40 -3.33
N PHE A 93 -3.27 13.04 -2.10
CA PHE A 93 -1.88 12.96 -1.67
C PHE A 93 -1.18 11.67 -2.13
N CYS A 94 -1.92 10.72 -2.68
CA CYS A 94 -1.43 9.39 -3.00
C CYS A 94 -1.02 9.31 -4.47
N ASP A 95 0.20 8.84 -4.74
CA ASP A 95 0.76 8.71 -6.10
C ASP A 95 0.31 7.45 -6.86
N VAL A 96 -0.31 6.49 -6.16
CA VAL A 96 -0.85 5.28 -6.79
C VAL A 96 -1.95 5.65 -7.77
N ALA A 97 -1.95 5.04 -8.95
CA ALA A 97 -2.89 5.39 -10.00
C ALA A 97 -4.32 4.99 -9.62
N HIS A 98 -5.29 5.77 -10.09
CA HIS A 98 -6.68 5.34 -10.09
C HIS A 98 -7.00 4.60 -11.40
N GLY A 99 -7.81 3.55 -11.32
CA GLY A 99 -8.30 2.83 -12.49
C GLY A 99 -9.27 1.71 -12.11
N ARG A 100 -9.57 0.85 -13.08
CA ARG A 100 -10.29 -0.40 -12.84
C ARG A 100 -9.26 -1.51 -12.60
N PRO A 101 -9.16 -2.09 -11.39
CA PRO A 101 -8.20 -3.15 -11.12
C PRO A 101 -8.52 -4.42 -11.93
N LYS A 102 -7.49 -5.23 -12.17
CA LYS A 102 -7.64 -6.62 -12.65
C LYS A 102 -8.13 -7.53 -11.51
N PRO A 103 -8.66 -8.72 -11.82
CA PRO A 103 -8.84 -9.76 -10.81
C PRO A 103 -7.52 -9.99 -10.02
N PRO A 104 -7.58 -10.22 -8.70
CA PRO A 104 -6.40 -10.61 -7.94
C PRO A 104 -5.71 -11.83 -8.56
N ASP A 105 -4.39 -11.82 -8.60
CA ASP A 105 -3.60 -12.97 -9.03
C ASP A 105 -3.56 -14.00 -7.89
N PRO A 106 -4.10 -15.22 -8.06
CA PRO A 106 -4.09 -16.23 -7.00
C PRO A 106 -2.68 -16.67 -6.58
N GLU A 107 -1.67 -16.48 -7.43
CA GLU A 107 -0.28 -16.84 -7.12
C GLU A 107 0.51 -15.69 -6.45
N GLU A 108 -0.06 -14.49 -6.35
CA GLU A 108 0.59 -13.32 -5.71
C GLU A 108 1.06 -13.61 -4.26
N PRO A 109 0.27 -14.27 -3.38
CA PRO A 109 0.71 -14.64 -2.04
C PRO A 109 1.97 -15.51 -2.02
N LEU A 110 2.03 -16.52 -2.89
CA LEU A 110 3.16 -17.44 -2.96
C LEU A 110 4.41 -16.75 -3.52
N HIS A 111 4.28 -16.01 -4.62
CA HIS A 111 5.39 -15.24 -5.18
C HIS A 111 5.93 -14.21 -4.19
N LEU A 112 5.06 -13.54 -3.44
CA LEU A 112 5.44 -12.62 -2.37
C LEU A 112 6.28 -13.33 -1.30
N ALA A 113 5.80 -14.46 -0.80
CA ALA A 113 6.47 -15.22 0.24
C ALA A 113 7.85 -15.76 -0.20
N GLN A 114 7.94 -16.30 -1.42
CA GLN A 114 9.19 -16.75 -2.01
C GLN A 114 10.19 -15.61 -2.20
N SER A 115 9.70 -14.44 -2.61
CA SER A 115 10.53 -13.24 -2.78
C SER A 115 11.10 -12.76 -1.45
N ILE A 116 10.27 -12.71 -0.40
CA ILE A 116 10.69 -12.34 0.96
C ILE A 116 11.75 -13.32 1.48
N ALA A 117 11.54 -14.62 1.28
CA ALA A 117 12.51 -15.66 1.67
C ALA A 117 13.84 -15.52 0.91
N ALA A 118 13.78 -15.31 -0.41
CA ALA A 118 14.97 -15.14 -1.25
C ALA A 118 15.78 -13.89 -0.87
N MET A 119 15.10 -12.79 -0.53
CA MET A 119 15.72 -11.55 -0.06
C MET A 119 16.19 -11.60 1.40
N ARG A 120 15.80 -12.63 2.16
CA ARG A 120 16.11 -12.80 3.59
C ARG A 120 15.74 -11.55 4.41
N LEU A 121 14.55 -11.01 4.15
CA LEU A 121 14.04 -9.87 4.89
C LEU A 121 13.71 -10.28 6.33
N ASN A 122 14.01 -9.42 7.29
CA ASN A 122 13.71 -9.65 8.71
C ASN A 122 12.36 -9.06 9.10
N TYR A 123 11.93 -8.03 8.37
CA TYR A 123 10.68 -7.32 8.59
C TYR A 123 10.07 -6.98 7.24
N VAL A 124 8.77 -7.19 7.09
CA VAL A 124 8.05 -6.86 5.86
C VAL A 124 6.79 -6.09 6.20
N VAL A 125 6.52 -5.05 5.41
CA VAL A 125 5.23 -4.37 5.41
C VAL A 125 4.47 -4.80 4.15
N ILE A 126 3.23 -5.25 4.30
CA ILE A 126 2.34 -5.56 3.19
C ILE A 126 1.24 -4.51 3.19
N THR A 127 1.00 -3.88 2.05
CA THR A 127 -0.09 -2.94 1.88
C THR A 127 -0.80 -3.20 0.56
N SER A 128 -1.92 -2.56 0.31
CA SER A 128 -2.67 -2.72 -0.92
C SER A 128 -3.26 -1.41 -1.40
N VAL A 129 -3.69 -1.41 -2.64
CA VAL A 129 -4.70 -0.47 -3.12
C VAL A 129 -6.06 -0.72 -2.47
N ASP A 130 -6.95 0.28 -2.49
CA ASP A 130 -8.36 0.06 -2.15
C ASP A 130 -9.03 -0.78 -3.26
N ARG A 131 -9.64 -1.90 -2.87
CA ARG A 131 -10.38 -2.82 -3.74
C ARG A 131 -11.87 -2.82 -3.44
N ASP A 132 -12.50 -1.65 -3.61
CA ASP A 132 -13.95 -1.50 -3.43
C ASP A 132 -14.78 -2.37 -4.40
N ASP A 133 -14.16 -2.99 -5.40
CA ASP A 133 -14.75 -3.95 -6.34
C ASP A 133 -14.86 -5.38 -5.77
N LEU A 134 -14.09 -5.73 -4.74
CA LEU A 134 -14.13 -7.05 -4.10
C LEU A 134 -15.18 -7.09 -2.98
N ARG A 135 -15.70 -8.27 -2.64
CA ARG A 135 -16.73 -8.41 -1.59
C ARG A 135 -16.17 -8.26 -0.17
N ASP A 136 -14.91 -8.61 0.03
CA ASP A 136 -14.17 -8.53 1.29
C ASP A 136 -13.15 -7.38 1.30
N GLY A 137 -13.10 -6.58 0.22
CA GLY A 137 -12.14 -5.50 0.06
C GLY A 137 -10.68 -5.97 -0.07
N GLY A 138 -10.45 -7.26 -0.35
CA GLY A 138 -9.11 -7.86 -0.44
C GLY A 138 -8.58 -8.45 0.87
N ALA A 139 -9.37 -8.46 1.95
CA ALA A 139 -8.92 -8.94 3.26
C ALA A 139 -8.49 -10.42 3.26
N GLN A 140 -9.16 -11.29 2.51
CA GLN A 140 -8.72 -12.68 2.35
C GLN A 140 -7.33 -12.75 1.72
N HIS A 141 -7.05 -11.90 0.74
CA HIS A 141 -5.75 -11.89 0.06
C HIS A 141 -4.61 -11.49 1.00
N PHE A 142 -4.84 -10.52 1.90
CA PHE A 142 -3.90 -10.23 2.99
C PHE A 142 -3.65 -11.46 3.87
N ALA A 143 -4.71 -12.15 4.30
CA ALA A 143 -4.58 -13.35 5.14
C ALA A 143 -3.80 -14.47 4.43
N ASP A 144 -4.04 -14.66 3.13
CA ASP A 144 -3.34 -15.64 2.30
C ASP A 144 -1.84 -15.28 2.20
N CYS A 145 -1.50 -14.00 1.97
CA CYS A 145 -0.12 -13.52 1.98
C CYS A 145 0.57 -13.79 3.32
N ILE A 146 -0.07 -13.48 4.45
CA ILE A 146 0.49 -13.74 5.78
C ILE A 146 0.77 -15.24 5.94
N SER A 147 -0.20 -16.09 5.61
CA SER A 147 -0.07 -17.54 5.69
C SER A 147 1.12 -18.08 4.88
N GLU A 148 1.26 -17.66 3.62
CA GLU A 148 2.39 -18.08 2.77
C GLU A 148 3.74 -17.58 3.30
N ILE A 149 3.80 -16.34 3.79
CA ILE A 149 5.05 -15.79 4.37
C ILE A 149 5.44 -16.58 5.63
N ARG A 150 4.49 -16.96 6.48
CA ARG A 150 4.79 -17.80 7.65
C ARG A 150 5.32 -19.18 7.26
N ARG A 151 4.89 -19.75 6.13
CA ARG A 151 5.38 -21.04 5.63
C ARG A 151 6.80 -20.93 5.04
N HIS A 152 7.05 -19.92 4.22
CA HIS A 152 8.28 -19.82 3.44
C HIS A 152 9.38 -18.97 4.09
N ALA A 153 9.01 -18.04 4.97
CA ALA A 153 9.93 -17.13 5.65
C ALA A 153 9.55 -16.96 7.14
N PRO A 154 9.52 -18.06 7.93
CA PRO A 154 8.93 -18.10 9.27
C PRO A 154 9.56 -17.16 10.30
N GLN A 155 10.79 -16.70 10.06
CA GLN A 155 11.50 -15.77 10.95
C GLN A 155 11.19 -14.29 10.66
N THR A 156 10.48 -14.01 9.57
CA THR A 156 10.15 -12.64 9.15
C THR A 156 9.01 -12.09 9.98
N LYS A 157 9.19 -10.88 10.51
CA LYS A 157 8.08 -10.11 11.12
C LYS A 157 7.21 -9.49 10.04
N ILE A 158 5.90 -9.57 10.21
CA ILE A 158 4.90 -9.17 9.23
C ILE A 158 4.06 -8.02 9.80
N GLU A 159 4.17 -6.86 9.18
CA GLU A 159 3.24 -5.75 9.35
C GLU A 159 2.30 -5.68 8.16
N ILE A 160 1.01 -5.43 8.40
CA ILE A 160 0.08 -5.08 7.34
C ILE A 160 -0.40 -3.64 7.51
N LEU A 161 -0.33 -2.84 6.44
CA LEU A 161 -0.94 -1.53 6.33
C LEU A 161 -2.19 -1.66 5.45
N VAL A 162 -3.34 -1.77 6.10
CA VAL A 162 -4.60 -2.13 5.43
C VAL A 162 -5.40 -0.92 4.98
N PRO A 163 -6.24 -1.06 3.93
CA PRO A 163 -7.28 -0.08 3.63
C PRO A 163 -8.34 -0.05 4.75
N ASP A 164 -9.33 0.82 4.62
CA ASP A 164 -10.39 0.94 5.62
C ASP A 164 -11.49 -0.13 5.50
N PHE A 165 -11.48 -0.94 4.44
CA PHE A 165 -12.52 -1.92 4.13
C PHE A 165 -13.95 -1.35 4.16
N ARG A 166 -14.15 -0.14 3.63
CA ARG A 166 -15.46 0.56 3.63
C ARG A 166 -16.63 -0.35 3.24
N GLY A 167 -17.60 -0.43 4.14
CA GLY A 167 -18.82 -1.25 3.99
C GLY A 167 -18.60 -2.75 4.16
N ARG A 168 -17.40 -3.19 4.56
CA ARG A 168 -16.97 -4.60 4.63
C ARG A 168 -16.12 -4.90 5.86
N LEU A 169 -16.14 -3.99 6.86
CA LEU A 169 -15.25 -4.03 8.01
C LEU A 169 -15.33 -5.37 8.74
N GLU A 170 -16.53 -5.84 9.06
CA GLU A 170 -16.72 -7.09 9.81
C GLU A 170 -16.13 -8.30 9.07
N VAL A 171 -16.45 -8.47 7.79
CA VAL A 171 -15.89 -9.55 6.96
C VAL A 171 -14.36 -9.44 6.89
N ALA A 172 -13.82 -8.23 6.76
CA ALA A 172 -12.38 -8.03 6.72
C ALA A 172 -11.71 -8.43 8.04
N LEU A 173 -12.29 -8.04 9.18
CA LEU A 173 -11.80 -8.41 10.51
C LEU A 173 -11.84 -9.93 10.72
N GLU A 174 -12.93 -10.60 10.33
CA GLU A 174 -13.03 -12.06 10.38
C GLU A 174 -11.92 -12.74 9.58
N LYS A 175 -11.63 -12.27 8.36
CA LYS A 175 -10.56 -12.83 7.52
C LYS A 175 -9.18 -12.60 8.13
N LEU A 176 -8.90 -11.39 8.58
CA LEU A 176 -7.59 -11.03 9.13
C LEU A 176 -7.31 -11.71 10.49
N ALA A 177 -8.35 -12.03 11.26
CA ALA A 177 -8.20 -12.72 12.55
C ALA A 177 -7.75 -14.19 12.42
N VAL A 178 -7.96 -14.84 11.27
CA VAL A 178 -7.57 -16.25 11.07
C VAL A 178 -6.05 -16.43 11.10
N CYS A 179 -5.30 -15.50 10.50
CA CYS A 179 -3.86 -15.51 10.48
C CYS A 179 -3.35 -14.09 10.77
N PRO A 180 -3.22 -13.73 12.06
CA PRO A 180 -2.92 -12.36 12.42
C PRO A 180 -1.48 -11.97 12.05
N PRO A 181 -1.26 -10.72 11.62
CA PRO A 181 0.07 -10.14 11.45
C PRO A 181 0.75 -9.92 12.81
N ASP A 182 2.06 -9.65 12.80
CA ASP A 182 2.76 -9.17 14.01
C ASP A 182 2.36 -7.73 14.35
N VAL A 183 2.06 -6.92 13.34
CA VAL A 183 1.57 -5.54 13.49
C VAL A 183 0.45 -5.28 12.49
N LEU A 184 -0.70 -4.81 12.98
CA LEU A 184 -1.72 -4.21 12.11
C LEU A 184 -1.60 -2.69 12.16
N ASN A 185 -1.55 -2.09 10.99
CA ASN A 185 -1.44 -0.67 10.77
C ASN A 185 -2.60 -0.19 9.88
N HIS A 186 -3.16 0.97 10.22
CA HIS A 186 -4.07 1.71 9.37
C HIS A 186 -3.83 3.21 9.58
N ASN A 187 -3.45 3.91 8.53
CA ASN A 187 -3.20 5.33 8.63
C ASN A 187 -4.51 6.12 8.66
N LEU A 188 -4.58 7.12 9.55
CA LEU A 188 -5.60 8.18 9.48
C LEU A 188 -5.20 9.27 8.48
N GLU A 189 -3.89 9.49 8.30
CA GLU A 189 -3.26 10.49 7.42
C GLU A 189 -3.43 11.96 7.85
N THR A 190 -4.59 12.34 8.36
CA THR A 190 -4.83 13.73 8.79
C THR A 190 -5.87 13.85 9.89
N VAL A 191 -6.06 15.06 10.39
CA VAL A 191 -7.04 15.42 11.42
C VAL A 191 -8.47 15.47 10.85
N PRO A 192 -9.53 15.31 11.68
CA PRO A 192 -10.93 15.27 11.23
C PRO A 192 -11.34 16.42 10.32
N ARG A 193 -10.92 17.64 10.64
CA ARG A 193 -11.25 18.86 9.89
C ARG A 193 -10.81 18.82 8.42
N LEU A 194 -9.70 18.14 8.12
CA LEU A 194 -9.13 18.05 6.76
C LEU A 194 -9.46 16.72 6.07
N TYR A 195 -10.05 15.77 6.79
CA TYR A 195 -10.13 14.39 6.36
C TYR A 195 -10.85 14.20 5.03
N LYS A 196 -12.01 14.84 4.84
CA LYS A 196 -12.77 14.75 3.59
C LYS A 196 -12.03 15.34 2.38
N GLN A 197 -11.12 16.29 2.62
CA GLN A 197 -10.28 16.89 1.57
C GLN A 197 -9.14 15.95 1.17
N CYS A 198 -8.47 15.34 2.16
CA CYS A 198 -7.35 14.42 1.92
C CYS A 198 -7.81 13.00 1.51
N ARG A 199 -8.96 12.55 2.00
CA ARG A 199 -9.48 11.18 1.84
C ARG A 199 -10.97 11.20 1.53
N PRO A 200 -11.40 11.72 0.36
CA PRO A 200 -12.82 11.90 0.04
C PRO A 200 -13.63 10.59 0.01
N GLY A 201 -12.95 9.44 -0.10
CA GLY A 201 -13.57 8.12 -0.09
C GLY A 201 -13.60 7.41 1.26
N ALA A 202 -13.01 7.99 2.32
CA ALA A 202 -12.91 7.37 3.64
C ALA A 202 -13.65 8.21 4.70
N ASP A 203 -13.92 7.60 5.85
CA ASP A 203 -14.48 8.26 7.03
C ASP A 203 -13.52 8.16 8.23
N TYR A 204 -13.38 9.25 8.99
CA TYR A 204 -12.41 9.31 10.10
C TYR A 204 -12.79 8.39 11.26
N MET A 205 -14.07 8.37 11.62
CA MET A 205 -14.56 7.55 12.73
C MET A 205 -14.53 6.08 12.35
N HIS A 206 -14.85 5.74 11.10
CA HIS A 206 -14.71 4.40 10.56
C HIS A 206 -13.25 3.90 10.65
N SER A 207 -12.28 4.72 10.29
CA SER A 207 -10.86 4.36 10.40
C SER A 207 -10.41 4.15 11.85
N LEU A 208 -10.92 4.94 12.80
CA LEU A 208 -10.68 4.70 14.24
C LEU A 208 -11.36 3.40 14.72
N GLN A 209 -12.57 3.14 14.23
CA GLN A 209 -13.34 1.94 14.56
C GLN A 209 -12.61 0.67 14.11
N LEU A 210 -12.04 0.65 12.89
CA LEU A 210 -11.19 -0.44 12.41
C LEU A 210 -10.05 -0.77 13.38
N LEU A 211 -9.30 0.24 13.81
CA LEU A 211 -8.18 0.05 14.74
C LEU A 211 -8.65 -0.47 16.10
N LYS A 212 -9.77 0.06 16.60
CA LYS A 212 -10.37 -0.35 17.88
C LYS A 212 -10.84 -1.80 17.83
N ASP A 213 -11.58 -2.18 16.79
CA ASP A 213 -12.21 -3.49 16.68
C ASP A 213 -11.20 -4.58 16.40
N PHE A 214 -10.17 -4.31 15.59
CA PHE A 214 -9.10 -5.28 15.39
C PHE A 214 -8.36 -5.58 16.70
N LYS A 215 -8.07 -4.56 17.52
CA LYS A 215 -7.45 -4.75 18.84
C LYS A 215 -8.33 -5.57 19.80
N GLY A 216 -9.64 -5.59 19.61
CA GLY A 216 -10.58 -6.35 20.42
C GLY A 216 -10.74 -7.83 20.01
N ARG A 217 -10.09 -8.26 18.92
CA ARG A 217 -10.05 -9.65 18.45
C ARG A 217 -8.82 -10.36 19.02
#